data_AF-A0A923R4E3-F1
#
_entry.id   AF-A0A923R4E3-F1
#
_cell.length_a   1.000
_cell.length_b   1.000
_cell.length_c   1.000
_cell.angle_alpha   90.00
_cell.angle_beta   90.00
_cell.angle_gamma   90.00
#
_symmetry.space_group_name_H-M   'P 1'
#
loop_
_entity.id
_entity.type
_entity.pdbx_description
1 polymer ?
#
loop_
_entity_poly.entity_id
_entity_poly.type
_entity_poly.pdbx_seq_one_letter_code
_entity_poly.pdbx_strand_id
1 'polypeptide(L)'
;MIEFEKLFKSDTPLIDVRAPIEFDAGHFPSSSNLPLMKNEERQKVGTEYKSAGQAAALALGHSLVNRSVKDERVNLWTQFIENNPHARLYCFRGGLRSEISSQWIREAGKSVEMIPGGYKALRHYLMQVLETHSQNRSF
;
A
#
# COMPACT_ATOMS: atom_id res chain seq x y z
N MET A 1 11.47 14.81 4.78
CA MET A 1 11.30 14.29 3.41
C MET A 1 11.58 12.79 3.44
N ILE A 2 10.84 11.98 2.68
CA ILE A 2 11.13 10.56 2.56
C ILE A 2 12.17 10.39 1.47
N GLU A 3 13.30 9.79 1.82
CA GLU A 3 14.36 9.45 0.87
C GLU A 3 14.06 8.06 0.30
N PHE A 4 13.38 8.00 -0.86
CA PHE A 4 13.10 6.73 -1.53
C PHE A 4 14.38 5.93 -1.81
N GLU A 5 15.51 6.61 -2.05
CA GLU A 5 16.82 5.96 -2.19
C GLU A 5 17.17 5.09 -1.00
N LYS A 6 17.03 5.63 0.22
CA LYS A 6 17.34 4.92 1.46
C LYS A 6 16.46 3.69 1.60
N LEU A 7 15.16 3.83 1.32
CA LEU A 7 14.19 2.74 1.39
C LEU A 7 14.61 1.55 0.53
N PHE A 8 15.06 1.79 -0.71
CA PHE A 8 15.52 0.73 -1.61
C PHE A 8 16.90 0.19 -1.22
N LYS A 9 17.83 1.04 -0.80
CA LYS A 9 19.19 0.60 -0.41
C LYS A 9 19.21 -0.26 0.86
N SER A 10 18.24 -0.09 1.75
CA SER A 10 18.14 -0.85 3.01
C SER A 10 17.15 -2.01 2.96
N ASP A 11 16.65 -2.38 1.77
CA ASP A 11 15.61 -3.41 1.61
C ASP A 11 14.46 -3.25 2.63
N THR A 12 14.03 -2.00 2.86
CA THR A 12 13.03 -1.71 3.88
C THR A 12 11.78 -2.55 3.64
N PRO A 13 11.29 -3.30 4.64
CA PRO A 13 10.08 -4.10 4.49
C PRO A 13 8.87 -3.24 4.15
N LEU A 14 8.10 -3.64 3.12
CA LEU A 14 6.94 -2.89 2.66
C LEU A 14 5.66 -3.71 2.83
N ILE A 15 4.65 -3.11 3.43
CA ILE A 15 3.28 -3.62 3.46
C ILE A 15 2.56 -3.05 2.25
N ASP A 16 2.27 -3.90 1.27
CA ASP A 16 1.44 -3.55 0.11
C ASP A 16 -0.02 -3.90 0.41
N VAL A 17 -0.85 -2.88 0.65
CA VAL A 17 -2.28 -3.06 0.95
C VAL A 17 -3.17 -3.04 -0.30
N ARG A 18 -2.58 -3.05 -1.50
CA ARG A 18 -3.34 -3.21 -2.75
C ARG A 18 -3.95 -4.62 -2.84
N ALA A 19 -4.92 -4.79 -3.73
CA ALA A 19 -5.50 -6.11 -3.95
C ALA A 19 -4.47 -7.08 -4.59
N PRO A 20 -4.60 -8.40 -4.40
CA PRO A 20 -3.66 -9.38 -4.97
C PRO A 20 -3.41 -9.20 -6.47
N ILE A 21 -4.44 -9.00 -7.28
CA ILE A 21 -4.30 -8.77 -8.73
C ILE A 21 -3.44 -7.54 -9.08
N GLU A 22 -3.41 -6.55 -8.20
CA GLU A 22 -2.58 -5.34 -8.33
C GLU A 22 -1.11 -5.64 -8.00
N PHE A 23 -0.87 -6.51 -7.02
CA PHE A 23 0.45 -6.95 -6.56
C PHE A 23 1.09 -7.92 -7.55
N ASP A 24 0.31 -8.87 -8.08
CA ASP A 24 0.75 -9.85 -9.08
C ASP A 24 1.15 -9.16 -10.41
N ALA A 25 0.48 -8.06 -10.76
CA ALA A 25 0.84 -7.25 -11.91
C ALA A 25 2.18 -6.49 -11.73
N GLY A 26 2.71 -6.41 -10.51
CA GLY A 26 4.00 -5.81 -10.21
C GLY A 26 4.07 -5.24 -8.80
N HIS A 27 5.15 -5.56 -8.10
CA HIS A 27 5.47 -5.09 -6.74
C HIS A 27 7.00 -4.97 -6.57
N PHE A 28 7.46 -4.36 -5.46
CA PHE A 28 8.89 -4.25 -5.16
C PHE A 28 9.38 -5.48 -4.38
N PRO A 29 10.64 -5.89 -4.53
CA PRO A 29 11.16 -7.12 -3.90
C PRO A 29 10.94 -7.23 -2.38
N SER A 30 11.05 -6.12 -1.65
CA SER A 30 10.83 -6.08 -0.19
C SER A 30 9.35 -5.99 0.23
N SER A 31 8.41 -6.14 -0.71
CA SER A 31 6.98 -5.99 -0.45
C SER A 31 6.32 -7.32 -0.09
N SER A 32 5.52 -7.30 0.97
CA SER A 32 4.57 -8.37 1.31
C SER A 32 3.15 -7.88 1.07
N ASN A 33 2.35 -8.64 0.31
CA ASN A 33 0.95 -8.29 0.06
C ASN A 33 0.09 -8.64 1.27
N LEU A 34 -0.35 -7.62 2.01
CA LEU A 34 -1.30 -7.75 3.11
C LEU A 34 -2.51 -6.88 2.77
N PRO A 35 -3.42 -7.37 1.90
CA PRO A 35 -4.37 -6.52 1.19
C PRO A 35 -5.43 -5.91 2.13
N LEU A 36 -5.74 -4.64 1.92
CA LEU A 36 -6.94 -4.04 2.52
C LEU A 36 -8.21 -4.64 1.93
N MET A 37 -8.18 -5.14 0.69
CA MET A 37 -9.34 -5.74 0.00
C MET A 37 -8.92 -6.89 -0.90
N LYS A 38 -9.73 -7.95 -0.95
CA LYS A 38 -9.62 -9.01 -1.96
C LYS A 38 -9.99 -8.48 -3.34
N ASN A 39 -9.69 -9.24 -4.40
CA ASN A 39 -9.91 -8.81 -5.79
C ASN A 39 -11.37 -8.44 -6.06
N GLU A 40 -12.31 -9.25 -5.58
CA GLU A 40 -13.75 -9.07 -5.78
C GLU A 40 -14.26 -7.84 -5.00
N GLU A 41 -13.80 -7.65 -3.77
CA GLU A 41 -14.13 -6.49 -2.95
C GLU A 41 -13.61 -5.20 -3.62
N ARG A 42 -12.37 -5.23 -4.08
CA ARG A 42 -11.72 -4.11 -4.81
C ARG A 42 -12.46 -3.77 -6.10
N GLN A 43 -12.96 -4.77 -6.84
CA GLN A 43 -13.77 -4.55 -8.03
C GLN A 43 -15.10 -3.88 -7.70
N LYS A 44 -15.82 -4.36 -6.67
CA LYS A 44 -17.10 -3.79 -6.22
C LYS A 44 -16.93 -2.34 -5.76
N VAL A 45 -16.00 -2.09 -4.85
CA VAL A 45 -15.71 -0.73 -4.34
C VAL A 45 -15.23 0.20 -5.44
N GLY A 46 -14.39 -0.28 -6.36
CA GLY A 46 -13.94 0.50 -7.50
C GLY A 46 -15.06 0.86 -8.49
N THR A 47 -16.05 -0.02 -8.64
CA THR A 47 -17.26 0.25 -9.45
C THR A 47 -18.13 1.29 -8.77
N GLU A 48 -18.40 1.12 -7.47
CA GLU A 48 -19.19 2.06 -6.66
C GLU A 48 -18.57 3.46 -6.63
N TYR A 49 -17.24 3.54 -6.53
CA TYR A 49 -16.53 4.82 -6.57
C TYR A 49 -16.77 5.56 -7.89
N LYS A 50 -16.78 4.84 -9.01
CA LYS A 50 -17.03 5.43 -10.33
C LYS A 50 -18.47 5.84 -10.53
N SER A 51 -19.43 5.08 -10.00
CA SER A 51 -20.86 5.33 -10.19
C SER A 51 -21.42 6.37 -9.23
N ALA A 52 -21.02 6.32 -7.95
CA ALA A 52 -21.64 7.06 -6.85
C ALA A 52 -20.65 7.86 -6.00
N GLY A 53 -19.36 7.83 -6.35
CA GLY A 53 -18.33 8.65 -5.71
C GLY A 53 -17.77 8.05 -4.41
N GLN A 54 -16.90 8.84 -3.76
CA GLN A 54 -16.08 8.38 -2.65
C GLN A 54 -16.89 7.95 -1.41
N ALA A 55 -17.92 8.71 -1.04
CA ALA A 55 -18.70 8.41 0.16
C ALA A 55 -19.44 7.07 0.05
N ALA A 56 -20.06 6.81 -1.11
CA ALA A 56 -20.73 5.53 -1.38
C ALA A 56 -19.73 4.36 -1.39
N ALA A 57 -18.58 4.52 -2.04
CA ALA A 57 -17.53 3.51 -2.06
C ALA A 57 -16.98 3.20 -0.66
N LEU A 58 -16.84 4.21 0.20
CA LEU A 58 -16.39 4.04 1.58
C LEU A 58 -17.44 3.27 2.40
N ALA A 59 -18.72 3.64 2.28
CA ALA A 59 -19.81 2.92 2.93
C ALA A 59 -19.88 1.45 2.49
N LEU A 60 -19.77 1.19 1.17
CA LEU A 60 -19.70 -0.16 0.64
C LEU A 60 -18.48 -0.90 1.17
N GLY A 61 -17.30 -0.27 1.18
CA GLY A 61 -16.08 -0.85 1.73
C GLY A 61 -16.25 -1.29 3.18
N HIS A 62 -16.84 -0.46 4.04
CA HIS A 62 -17.14 -0.83 5.42
C HIS A 62 -18.15 -1.98 5.54
N SER A 63 -19.14 -2.07 4.65
CA SER A 63 -20.10 -3.17 4.64
C SER A 63 -19.48 -4.51 4.22
N LEU A 64 -18.51 -4.48 3.29
CA LEU A 64 -17.82 -5.67 2.80
C LEU A 64 -16.79 -6.21 3.81
N VAL A 65 -16.21 -5.32 4.61
CA VAL A 65 -15.21 -5.68 5.63
C VAL A 65 -15.89 -5.75 7.00
N ASN A 66 -16.49 -6.89 7.29
CA ASN A 66 -17.07 -7.14 8.61
C ASN A 66 -15.99 -7.16 9.72
N ARG A 67 -16.43 -7.17 10.98
CA ARG A 67 -15.54 -7.13 12.15
C ARG A 67 -14.47 -8.24 12.12
N SER A 68 -14.85 -9.47 11.82
CA SER A 68 -13.90 -10.60 11.78
C SER A 68 -12.83 -10.42 10.71
N VAL A 69 -13.22 -9.94 9.51
CA VAL A 69 -12.29 -9.70 8.41
C VAL A 69 -11.37 -8.51 8.71
N LYS A 70 -11.90 -7.45 9.34
CA LYS A 70 -11.09 -6.33 9.84
C LYS A 70 -10.06 -6.83 10.85
N ASP A 71 -10.50 -7.59 11.85
CA ASP A 71 -9.64 -8.09 12.93
C ASP A 71 -8.53 -9.00 12.37
N GLU A 72 -8.84 -9.87 11.41
CA GLU A 72 -7.84 -10.70 10.70
C GLU A 72 -6.77 -9.84 9.98
N ARG A 73 -7.21 -8.84 9.20
CA ARG A 73 -6.29 -7.94 8.47
C ARG A 73 -5.40 -7.15 9.41
N VAL A 74 -6.00 -6.62 10.48
CA VAL A 74 -5.27 -5.87 11.50
C VAL A 74 -4.22 -6.75 12.17
N ASN A 75 -4.57 -7.97 12.56
CA ASN A 75 -3.63 -8.91 13.19
C ASN A 75 -2.43 -9.23 12.27
N LEU A 76 -2.67 -9.44 10.97
CA LEU A 76 -1.58 -9.66 10.01
C LEU A 76 -0.66 -8.44 9.89
N TRP A 77 -1.23 -7.23 9.83
CA TRP A 77 -0.43 -6.01 9.75
C TRP A 77 0.36 -5.76 11.04
N THR A 78 -0.25 -5.91 12.22
CA THR A 78 0.43 -5.69 13.50
C THR A 78 1.54 -6.70 13.71
N GLN A 79 1.32 -7.98 13.42
CA GLN A 79 2.35 -9.01 13.48
C GLN A 79 3.51 -8.72 12.51
N PHE A 80 3.21 -8.27 11.29
CA PHE A 80 4.25 -7.87 10.34
C PHE A 80 5.10 -6.71 10.88
N ILE A 81 4.47 -5.70 11.46
CA ILE A 81 5.15 -4.52 12.03
C ILE A 81 6.00 -4.90 13.25
N GLU A 82 5.52 -5.81 14.10
CA GLU A 82 6.29 -6.29 15.25
C GLU A 82 7.58 -6.99 14.83
N ASN A 83 7.51 -7.79 13.76
CA ASN A 83 8.68 -8.46 13.19
C ASN A 83 9.55 -7.52 12.34
N ASN A 84 9.01 -6.37 11.92
CA ASN A 84 9.68 -5.40 11.04
C ASN A 84 9.42 -3.96 11.52
N PRO A 85 10.08 -3.48 12.59
CA PRO A 85 9.78 -2.18 13.21
C PRO A 85 9.94 -0.95 12.29
N HIS A 86 10.71 -1.10 11.21
CA HIS A 86 10.92 -0.04 10.21
C HIS A 86 10.07 -0.23 8.95
N ALA A 87 9.08 -1.12 8.99
CA ALA A 87 8.19 -1.36 7.88
C ALA A 87 7.46 -0.09 7.44
N ARG A 88 7.21 0.01 6.14
CA ARG A 88 6.45 1.10 5.54
C ARG A 88 5.21 0.55 4.85
N LEU A 89 4.13 1.33 4.83
CA LEU A 89 2.86 0.89 4.24
C LEU A 89 2.52 1.70 2.99
N TYR A 90 2.06 1.03 1.93
CA TYR A 90 1.61 1.73 0.73
C TYR A 90 0.42 1.05 0.05
N CYS A 91 -0.36 1.86 -0.66
CA CYS A 91 -1.29 1.43 -1.68
C CYS A 91 -0.86 2.01 -3.03
N PHE A 92 -1.70 1.92 -4.07
CA PHE A 92 -1.31 2.35 -5.42
C PHE A 92 -0.83 3.81 -5.50
N ARG A 93 -1.49 4.73 -4.79
CA ARG A 93 -1.20 6.19 -4.82
C ARG A 93 -0.96 6.80 -3.43
N GLY A 94 -0.89 5.97 -2.38
CA GLY A 94 -0.72 6.46 -1.01
C GLY A 94 -1.89 7.32 -0.49
N GLY A 95 -3.12 7.07 -0.98
CA GLY A 95 -4.32 7.77 -0.53
C GLY A 95 -5.18 6.92 0.42
N LEU A 96 -6.50 7.03 0.29
CA LEU A 96 -7.50 6.48 1.23
C LEU A 96 -7.27 5.04 1.69
N ARG A 97 -6.85 4.12 0.80
CA ARG A 97 -6.57 2.72 1.20
C ARG A 97 -5.42 2.63 2.22
N SER A 98 -4.36 3.39 2.02
CA SER A 98 -3.26 3.45 2.99
C SER A 98 -3.68 4.12 4.28
N GLU A 99 -4.48 5.20 4.19
CA GLU A 99 -4.98 5.94 5.35
C GLU A 99 -5.86 5.06 6.24
N ILE A 100 -6.80 4.30 5.65
CA ILE A 100 -7.69 3.37 6.36
C ILE A 100 -6.88 2.28 7.06
N SER A 101 -5.96 1.61 6.34
CA SER A 101 -5.12 0.57 6.95
C SER A 101 -4.27 1.14 8.09
N SER A 102 -3.62 2.29 7.88
CA SER A 102 -2.82 2.97 8.91
C SER A 102 -3.67 3.39 10.12
N GLN A 103 -4.92 3.82 9.90
CA GLN A 103 -5.86 4.12 10.97
C GLN A 103 -6.21 2.89 11.78
N TRP A 104 -6.58 1.77 11.15
CA TRP A 104 -6.92 0.55 11.88
C TRP A 104 -5.73 -0.01 12.66
N ILE A 105 -4.51 0.12 12.13
CA ILE A 105 -3.27 -0.22 12.83
C ILE A 105 -3.09 0.66 14.09
N ARG A 106 -3.37 1.98 13.98
CA ARG A 106 -3.37 2.89 15.14
C ARG A 106 -4.41 2.56 16.19
N GLU A 107 -5.63 2.21 15.76
CA GLU A 107 -6.71 1.76 16.65
C GLU A 107 -6.31 0.49 17.42
N ALA A 108 -5.43 -0.35 16.84
CA ALA A 108 -4.87 -1.53 17.49
C ALA A 108 -3.60 -1.25 18.33
N GLY A 109 -3.23 0.02 18.53
CA GLY A 109 -2.10 0.41 19.39
C GLY A 109 -0.72 0.30 18.72
N LYS A 110 -0.65 0.15 17.39
CA LYS A 110 0.60 0.14 16.62
C LYS A 110 0.66 1.36 15.70
N SER A 111 1.81 1.62 15.11
CA SER A 111 1.96 2.66 14.09
C SER A 111 2.78 2.15 12.91
N VAL A 112 2.51 2.71 11.73
CA VAL A 112 3.28 2.43 10.53
C VAL A 112 3.33 3.69 9.68
N GLU A 113 4.52 4.00 9.17
CA GLU A 113 4.71 5.15 8.30
C GLU A 113 4.28 4.82 6.87
N MET A 114 3.40 5.65 6.31
CA MET A 114 2.95 5.47 4.93
C MET A 114 3.99 5.95 3.92
N ILE A 115 3.94 5.43 2.70
CA ILE A 115 4.67 5.96 1.54
C ILE A 115 3.78 6.96 0.79
N PRO A 116 4.10 8.27 0.80
CA PRO A 116 3.38 9.27 0.02
C PRO A 116 3.47 8.98 -1.46
N GLY A 117 2.35 9.09 -2.16
CA GLY A 117 2.25 8.76 -3.58
C GLY A 117 2.31 7.25 -3.89
N GLY A 118 2.56 6.40 -2.88
CA GLY A 118 2.46 4.95 -2.93
C GLY A 118 3.32 4.27 -3.99
N TYR A 119 2.84 3.13 -4.50
CA TYR A 119 3.50 2.37 -5.56
C TYR A 119 3.87 3.24 -6.77
N LYS A 120 2.96 4.14 -7.19
CA LYS A 120 3.19 5.01 -8.34
C LYS A 120 4.42 5.90 -8.14
N ALA A 121 4.58 6.52 -6.97
CA ALA A 121 5.71 7.40 -6.69
C ALA A 121 7.03 6.62 -6.61
N LEU A 122 7.04 5.48 -5.92
CA LEU A 122 8.19 4.58 -5.85
C LEU A 122 8.65 4.10 -7.24
N ARG A 123 7.70 3.67 -8.08
CA ARG A 123 7.99 3.23 -9.44
C ARG A 123 8.53 4.37 -10.30
N HIS A 124 7.94 5.56 -10.18
CA HIS A 124 8.39 6.74 -10.93
C HIS A 124 9.82 7.13 -10.55
N TYR A 125 10.15 7.11 -9.26
CA TYR A 125 11.50 7.36 -8.78
C TYR A 125 12.52 6.39 -9.40
N LEU A 126 12.26 5.08 -9.37
CA LEU A 126 13.17 4.11 -9.98
C LEU A 126 13.34 4.30 -11.49
N MET A 127 12.27 4.67 -12.19
CA MET A 127 12.35 5.02 -13.62
C MET A 127 13.26 6.23 -13.86
N GLN A 128 13.14 7.28 -13.05
CA GLN A 128 13.99 8.47 -13.15
C GLN A 128 15.46 8.14 -12.86
N VAL A 129 15.73 7.27 -11.89
CA VAL A 129 17.08 6.78 -11.59
C VAL A 129 17.64 6.05 -12.81
N LEU A 130 16.88 5.14 -13.41
CA LEU A 130 17.30 4.42 -14.62
C LEU A 130 17.57 5.36 -15.79
N GLU A 131 16.66 6.32 -16.04
CA GLU A 131 16.80 7.31 -17.09
C GLU A 131 18.07 8.15 -16.91
N THR A 132 18.28 8.68 -15.70
CA THR A 132 19.46 9.48 -15.34
C THR A 132 20.77 8.72 -15.60
N HIS A 133 20.84 7.45 -15.21
CA HIS A 133 22.05 6.64 -15.40
C HIS A 133 22.21 6.13 -16.83
N SER A 134 21.13 6.06 -17.61
CA SER A 134 21.17 5.68 -19.03
C SER A 134 21.63 6.82 -19.94
N GLN A 135 21.36 8.09 -19.60
CA GLN A 135 21.75 9.26 -20.41
C GLN A 135 23.21 9.69 -20.20
N ASN A 136 23.88 9.23 -19.14
CA ASN A 136 25.28 9.56 -18.83
C ASN A 136 26.31 8.76 -19.65
N ARG A 137 26.00 8.41 -20.90
CA ARG A 137 26.98 7.85 -21.85
C ARG A 137 27.09 8.74 -23.08
N SER A 138 28.07 9.64 -23.07
CA SER A 138 28.85 9.84 -24.31
C SER A 138 29.54 8.52 -24.58
N PHE A 139 29.08 7.82 -25.62
CA PHE A 139 29.87 6.79 -26.28
C PHE A 139 30.81 7.47 -27.28
#